data_AF-A0A918BFJ0-F1
#
_entry.id   AF-A0A918BFJ0-F1
#
_cell.length_a   1.000
_cell.length_b   1.000
_cell.length_c   1.000
_cell.angle_alpha   90.00
_cell.angle_beta   90.00
_cell.angle_gamma   90.00
#
_symmetry.space_group_name_H-M   'P 1'
#
loop_
_entity.id
_entity.type
_entity.pdbx_description
1 polymer ?
#
loop_
_entity_poly.entity_id
_entity_poly.type
_entity_poly.pdbx_seq_one_letter_code
_entity_poly.pdbx_strand_id
1 'polypeptide(L)'
;MARSSDKYADFEGLRARAVALRREGRSLRQIRDELKVYNNDILNQLVKGEPPPEWTKRPRAKDDLRAKARELRLQGWTYDRIESELGCSRSSVSLWVRDLPKPTPRYTPEEQRALMNEGLARFRSARNEELQSVKAAARQEIGDLSDRELFMAGIALYWAEGAKSKPYARRERAVFINSDPGVILTYLAWLDLLGVEENRLGYRVLIHESADVDAALRYWADVAAVDTAVFAKPTLKKHNPVTVRKNTGDDYHGCLVITVARSADLYNRIEGWWYGIVAQAKERLR
;
A
#
# COMPACT_ATOMS: atom_id res chain seq x y z
N MET A 1 47.75 28.59 34.57
CA MET A 1 48.58 27.72 33.71
C MET A 1 47.78 26.48 33.34
N ALA A 2 47.49 26.28 32.06
CA ALA A 2 47.32 24.95 31.46
C ALA A 2 47.47 25.11 29.93
N ARG A 3 48.52 24.50 29.39
CA ARG A 3 49.05 24.64 28.03
C ARG A 3 48.05 24.13 26.99
N SER A 4 47.59 24.99 26.07
CA SER A 4 46.97 24.57 24.80
C SER A 4 47.97 24.54 23.63
N SER A 5 49.27 24.63 23.90
CA SER A 5 50.32 24.76 22.89
C SER A 5 50.91 23.43 22.39
N ASP A 6 50.50 22.26 22.88
CA ASP A 6 51.22 21.00 22.64
C ASP A 6 50.73 20.20 21.42
N LYS A 7 49.45 20.28 21.03
CA LYS A 7 48.92 19.45 19.92
C LYS A 7 49.34 19.93 18.53
N TYR A 8 49.43 21.24 18.32
CA TYR A 8 49.86 21.82 17.05
C TYR A 8 51.38 21.73 16.87
N ALA A 9 52.14 21.85 17.96
CA ALA A 9 53.58 21.65 17.97
C ALA A 9 53.93 20.18 17.64
N ASP A 10 53.18 19.22 18.20
CA ASP A 10 53.33 17.80 17.89
C ASP A 10 52.97 17.50 16.42
N PHE A 11 51.91 18.10 15.87
CA PHE A 11 51.54 17.91 14.46
C PHE A 11 52.59 18.46 13.47
N GLU A 12 53.08 19.68 13.67
CA GLU A 12 54.11 20.26 12.78
C GLU A 12 55.44 19.48 12.87
N GLY A 13 55.81 19.02 14.08
CA GLY A 13 56.97 18.15 14.27
C GLY A 13 56.82 16.79 13.58
N LEU A 14 55.65 16.16 13.70
CA LEU A 14 55.31 14.92 12.99
C LEU A 14 55.27 15.13 11.48
N ARG A 15 54.79 16.28 11.01
CA ARG A 15 54.71 16.63 9.60
C ARG A 15 56.10 16.75 8.99
N ALA A 16 57.00 17.48 9.66
CA ALA A 16 58.39 17.62 9.23
C ALA A 16 59.08 16.26 9.08
N ARG A 17 58.88 15.35 10.05
CA ARG A 17 59.43 13.98 10.01
C ARG A 17 58.78 13.15 8.91
N ALA A 18 57.46 13.21 8.74
CA ALA A 18 56.75 12.47 7.69
C ALA A 18 57.18 12.91 6.29
N VAL A 19 57.37 14.22 6.07
CA VAL A 19 57.87 14.79 4.82
C VAL A 19 59.31 14.34 4.56
N ALA A 20 60.18 14.36 5.56
CA ALA A 20 61.56 13.87 5.42
C ALA A 20 61.59 12.39 4.99
N LEU A 21 60.87 11.52 5.70
CA LEU A 21 60.75 10.10 5.34
C LEU A 21 60.13 9.89 3.94
N ARG A 22 59.18 10.75 3.55
CA ARG A 22 58.57 10.70 2.21
C ARG A 22 59.58 11.04 1.11
N ARG A 23 60.42 12.04 1.33
CA ARG A 23 61.51 12.45 0.41
C ARG A 23 62.63 11.41 0.33
N GLU A 24 62.85 10.65 1.40
CA GLU A 24 63.73 9.47 1.42
C GLU A 24 63.16 8.27 0.65
N GLY A 25 61.96 8.39 0.08
CA GLY A 25 61.37 7.35 -0.76
C GLY A 25 60.53 6.32 0.00
N ARG A 26 60.20 6.57 1.28
CA ARG A 26 59.34 5.67 2.08
C ARG A 26 57.87 5.72 1.62
N SER A 27 57.27 4.54 1.56
CA SER A 27 55.82 4.39 1.33
C SER A 27 55.01 4.88 2.54
N LEU A 28 53.74 5.21 2.33
CA LEU A 28 52.83 5.60 3.42
C LEU A 28 52.79 4.54 4.53
N ARG A 29 52.83 3.25 4.16
CA ARG A 29 52.88 2.14 5.11
C ARG A 29 54.14 2.17 5.97
N GLN A 30 55.31 2.45 5.38
CA GLN A 30 56.56 2.55 6.13
C GLN A 30 56.56 3.76 7.06
N ILE A 31 56.08 4.91 6.60
CA ILE A 31 55.96 6.13 7.42
C ILE A 31 54.98 5.90 8.58
N ARG A 32 53.86 5.23 8.33
CA ARG A 32 52.89 4.81 9.35
C ARG A 32 53.55 3.97 10.43
N ASP A 33 54.30 2.95 10.02
CA ASP A 33 54.93 1.98 10.93
C ASP A 33 56.08 2.64 11.72
N GLU A 34 56.80 3.59 11.11
CA GLU A 34 57.93 4.32 11.73
C GLU A 34 57.48 5.43 12.69
N LEU A 35 56.50 6.23 12.30
CA LEU A 35 55.95 7.31 13.15
C LEU A 35 54.86 6.82 14.11
N LYS A 36 54.43 5.56 13.98
CA LYS A 36 53.33 4.94 14.76
C LYS A 36 52.01 5.70 14.67
N VAL A 37 51.74 6.36 13.54
CA VAL A 37 50.49 7.09 13.26
C VAL A 37 49.57 6.20 12.43
N TYR A 38 48.69 5.43 13.09
CA TYR A 38 47.82 4.45 12.43
C TYR A 38 46.52 5.02 11.85
N ASN A 39 46.26 6.31 12.07
CA ASN A 39 45.13 7.00 11.45
C ASN A 39 45.51 7.43 10.03
N ASN A 40 44.87 6.83 9.02
CA ASN A 40 45.16 7.09 7.61
C ASN A 40 44.87 8.53 7.19
N ASP A 41 43.88 9.21 7.77
CA ASP A 41 43.55 10.59 7.41
C ASP A 41 44.62 11.56 7.91
N ILE A 42 45.06 11.40 9.16
CA ILE A 42 46.17 12.18 9.74
C ILE A 42 47.45 11.93 8.94
N LEU A 43 47.77 10.66 8.65
CA LEU A 43 48.95 10.31 7.87
C LEU A 43 48.95 10.93 6.47
N ASN A 44 47.80 10.94 5.78
CA ASN A 44 47.66 11.61 4.48
C ASN A 44 47.81 13.13 4.59
N GLN A 45 47.35 13.74 5.67
CA GLN A 45 47.55 15.17 5.93
C GLN A 45 49.03 15.50 6.19
N LEU A 46 49.76 14.66 6.93
CA LEU A 46 51.18 14.88 7.25
C LEU A 46 52.08 14.86 6.00
N VAL A 47 51.79 14.02 5.01
CA VAL A 47 52.57 13.98 3.75
C VAL A 47 51.99 14.81 2.61
N LYS A 48 50.93 15.59 2.89
CA LYS A 48 50.24 16.38 1.86
C LYS A 48 51.19 17.37 1.19
N GLY A 49 51.26 17.30 -0.14
CA GLY A 49 52.15 18.10 -0.98
C GLY A 49 53.39 17.37 -1.48
N GLU A 50 53.75 16.23 -0.88
CA GLU A 50 54.90 15.43 -1.33
C GLU A 50 54.45 14.27 -2.22
N PRO A 51 55.03 14.12 -3.43
CA PRO A 51 54.63 13.05 -4.34
C PRO A 51 54.94 11.67 -3.76
N PRO A 52 54.15 10.63 -4.11
CA PRO A 52 54.51 9.26 -3.76
C PRO A 52 55.82 8.84 -4.46
N PRO A 53 56.65 8.01 -3.79
CA PRO A 53 57.85 7.45 -4.41
C PRO A 53 57.52 6.73 -5.71
N GLU A 54 58.33 6.91 -6.75
CA GLU A 54 58.07 6.38 -8.09
C GLU A 54 57.81 4.86 -8.08
N TRP A 55 58.57 4.09 -7.29
CA TRP A 55 58.41 2.63 -7.17
C TRP A 55 57.06 2.19 -6.59
N THR A 56 56.36 3.07 -5.86
CA THR A 56 55.02 2.77 -5.31
C THR A 56 53.90 3.05 -6.30
N LYS A 57 54.17 3.82 -7.36
CA LYS A 57 53.19 4.07 -8.41
C LYS A 57 53.00 2.79 -9.21
N ARG A 58 51.74 2.37 -9.35
CA ARG A 58 51.36 1.26 -10.25
C ARG A 58 50.49 1.80 -11.36
N PRO A 59 51.06 2.59 -12.31
CA PRO A 59 50.29 3.25 -13.35
C PRO A 59 49.56 2.27 -14.26
N ARG A 60 50.06 1.02 -14.37
CA ARG A 60 49.48 -0.05 -15.18
C ARG A 60 48.71 -1.12 -14.40
N ALA A 61 48.33 -0.84 -13.15
CA ALA A 61 47.60 -1.82 -12.36
C ALA A 61 46.25 -2.13 -13.04
N LYS A 62 46.06 -3.40 -13.43
CA LYS A 62 44.85 -3.92 -14.10
C LYS A 62 44.61 -3.37 -15.51
N ASP A 63 45.63 -2.85 -16.18
CA ASP A 63 45.50 -2.37 -17.56
C ASP A 63 45.05 -3.47 -18.51
N ASP A 64 45.54 -4.69 -18.34
CA ASP A 64 45.14 -5.85 -19.16
C ASP A 64 43.66 -6.20 -18.97
N LEU A 65 43.18 -6.20 -17.72
CA LEU A 65 41.77 -6.42 -17.40
C LEU A 65 40.88 -5.29 -17.93
N ARG A 66 41.36 -4.04 -17.86
CA ARG A 66 40.68 -2.88 -18.43
C ARG A 66 40.59 -2.99 -19.95
N ALA A 67 41.67 -3.36 -20.63
CA ALA A 67 41.70 -3.55 -22.07
C ALA A 67 40.71 -4.65 -22.48
N LYS A 68 40.72 -5.80 -21.78
CA LYS A 68 39.79 -6.90 -22.05
C LYS A 68 38.32 -6.54 -21.78
N ALA A 69 38.04 -5.82 -20.70
CA ALA A 69 36.70 -5.33 -20.39
C ALA A 69 36.15 -4.43 -21.50
N ARG A 70 36.99 -3.57 -22.07
CA ARG A 70 36.61 -2.67 -23.18
C ARG A 70 36.35 -3.45 -24.46
N GLU A 71 37.16 -4.45 -24.79
CA GLU A 71 36.95 -5.35 -25.93
C GLU A 71 35.59 -6.07 -25.81
N LEU A 72 35.33 -6.71 -24.66
CA LEU A 72 34.05 -7.40 -24.40
C LEU A 72 32.86 -6.44 -24.49
N ARG A 73 33.02 -5.20 -24.00
CA ARG A 73 31.96 -4.20 -24.10
C ARG A 73 31.62 -3.83 -25.55
N LEU A 74 32.63 -3.66 -26.40
CA LEU A 74 32.44 -3.39 -27.82
C LEU A 74 31.79 -4.57 -28.56
N GLN A 75 31.99 -5.80 -28.07
CA GLN A 75 31.27 -6.99 -28.54
C GLN A 75 29.82 -7.08 -28.04
N GLY A 76 29.32 -6.08 -27.30
CA GLY A 76 27.94 -6.04 -26.81
C GLY A 76 27.72 -6.72 -25.46
N TRP A 77 28.76 -6.95 -24.65
CA TRP A 77 28.59 -7.56 -23.33
C TRP A 77 28.05 -6.57 -22.30
N THR A 78 27.16 -7.05 -21.43
CA THR A 78 26.65 -6.28 -20.28
C THR A 78 27.68 -6.23 -19.15
N TYR A 79 27.51 -5.31 -18.20
CA TYR A 79 28.44 -5.18 -17.06
C TYR A 79 28.52 -6.48 -16.26
N ASP A 80 27.38 -7.12 -16.01
CA ASP A 80 27.29 -8.36 -15.23
C ASP A 80 28.09 -9.49 -15.89
N ARG A 81 28.01 -9.61 -17.24
CA ARG A 81 28.79 -10.63 -17.96
C ARG A 81 30.29 -10.35 -17.91
N ILE A 82 30.71 -9.09 -18.04
CA ILE A 82 32.12 -8.71 -17.96
C ILE A 82 32.66 -8.91 -16.53
N GLU A 83 31.86 -8.60 -15.51
CA GLU A 83 32.18 -8.85 -14.10
C GLU A 83 32.37 -10.34 -13.84
N SER A 84 31.44 -11.19 -14.27
CA SER A 84 31.55 -12.65 -14.13
C SER A 84 32.73 -13.23 -14.89
N GLU A 85 33.01 -12.74 -16.11
CA GLU A 85 34.09 -13.23 -16.96
C GLU A 85 35.48 -12.86 -16.44
N LEU A 86 35.67 -11.61 -16.02
CA LEU A 86 36.99 -11.09 -15.63
C LEU A 86 37.27 -11.15 -14.12
N GLY A 87 36.30 -11.61 -13.31
CA GLY A 87 36.42 -11.71 -11.86
C GLY A 87 36.71 -10.37 -11.18
N CYS A 88 36.26 -9.26 -11.77
CA CYS A 88 36.51 -7.91 -11.28
C CYS A 88 35.22 -7.25 -10.79
N SER A 89 35.32 -6.32 -9.84
CA SER A 89 34.13 -5.68 -9.27
C SER A 89 33.34 -4.89 -10.31
N ARG A 90 32.00 -4.89 -10.18
CA ARG A 90 31.09 -4.03 -10.95
C ARG A 90 31.55 -2.57 -11.05
N SER A 91 32.08 -2.02 -9.95
CA SER A 91 32.62 -0.66 -9.89
C SER A 91 33.82 -0.46 -10.81
N SER A 92 34.72 -1.44 -10.90
CA SER A 92 35.89 -1.40 -11.79
C SER A 92 35.46 -1.49 -13.26
N VAL A 93 34.59 -2.45 -13.58
CA VAL A 93 34.01 -2.60 -14.94
C VAL A 93 33.35 -1.30 -15.38
N SER A 94 32.45 -0.75 -14.56
CA SER A 94 31.73 0.50 -14.85
C SER A 94 32.70 1.66 -15.13
N LEU A 95 33.74 1.84 -14.31
CA LEU A 95 34.74 2.88 -14.53
C LEU A 95 35.50 2.71 -15.85
N TRP A 96 35.76 1.47 -16.26
CA TRP A 96 36.53 1.15 -17.46
C TRP A 96 35.75 1.26 -18.76
N VAL A 97 34.42 1.06 -18.73
CA VAL A 97 33.62 0.91 -19.96
C VAL A 97 32.42 1.85 -20.07
N ARG A 98 32.15 2.72 -19.08
CA ARG A 98 31.00 3.64 -19.11
C ARG A 98 30.98 4.63 -20.29
N ASP A 99 32.14 4.91 -20.87
CA ASP A 99 32.32 5.75 -22.05
C ASP A 99 32.02 5.02 -23.37
N LEU A 100 31.88 3.69 -23.33
CA LEU A 100 31.60 2.86 -24.50
C LEU A 100 30.08 2.68 -24.72
N PRO A 101 29.66 2.40 -25.96
CA PRO A 101 28.24 2.21 -26.27
C PRO A 101 27.59 1.13 -25.42
N LYS A 102 26.30 1.33 -25.13
CA LYS A 102 25.49 0.30 -24.49
C LYS A 102 25.20 -0.80 -25.51
N PRO A 103 25.24 -2.08 -25.10
CA PRO A 103 24.74 -3.18 -25.91
C PRO A 103 23.33 -2.91 -26.38
N THR A 104 23.03 -3.35 -27.59
CA THR A 104 21.66 -3.34 -28.11
C THR A 104 20.76 -4.10 -27.11
N PRO A 105 19.68 -3.48 -26.62
CA PRO A 105 18.75 -4.15 -25.72
C PRO A 105 18.22 -5.44 -26.34
N ARG A 106 18.12 -6.51 -25.52
CA ARG A 106 17.59 -7.81 -25.96
C ARG A 106 16.12 -7.75 -26.42
N TYR A 107 15.37 -6.80 -25.89
CA TYR A 107 13.95 -6.61 -26.16
C TYR A 107 13.69 -5.15 -26.54
N THR A 108 12.76 -4.95 -27.46
CA THR A 108 12.18 -3.63 -27.74
C THR A 108 11.40 -3.11 -26.52
N PRO A 109 11.18 -1.79 -26.41
CA PRO A 109 10.36 -1.24 -25.32
C PRO A 109 8.94 -1.83 -25.26
N GLU A 110 8.37 -2.21 -26.40
CA GLU A 110 7.05 -2.83 -26.51
C GLU A 110 7.05 -4.25 -25.94
N GLU A 111 8.03 -5.07 -26.31
CA GLU A 111 8.21 -6.42 -25.76
C GLU A 111 8.45 -6.39 -24.25
N GLN A 112 9.26 -5.42 -23.75
CA GLN A 112 9.47 -5.25 -22.31
C GLN A 112 8.17 -4.95 -21.56
N ARG A 113 7.32 -4.07 -22.12
CA ARG A 113 6.01 -3.76 -21.55
C ARG A 113 5.07 -4.96 -21.60
N ALA A 114 5.06 -5.71 -22.69
CA ALA A 114 4.25 -6.92 -22.83
C ALA A 114 4.63 -7.96 -21.77
N LEU A 115 5.92 -8.27 -21.62
CA LEU A 115 6.43 -9.20 -20.60
C LEU A 115 6.12 -8.73 -19.18
N MET A 116 6.25 -7.42 -18.91
CA MET A 116 5.91 -6.84 -17.61
C MET A 116 4.41 -6.97 -17.31
N ASN A 117 3.55 -6.65 -18.28
CA ASN A 117 2.10 -6.75 -18.13
C ASN A 117 1.67 -8.20 -17.94
N GLU A 118 2.27 -9.13 -18.67
CA GLU A 118 2.00 -10.56 -18.53
C GLU A 118 2.42 -11.07 -17.13
N GLY A 119 3.62 -10.71 -16.66
CA GLY A 119 4.08 -11.05 -15.32
C GLY A 119 3.16 -10.48 -14.24
N LEU A 120 2.71 -9.23 -14.40
CA LEU A 120 1.77 -8.58 -13.49
C LEU A 120 0.38 -9.25 -13.53
N ALA A 121 -0.10 -9.65 -14.70
CA ALA A 121 -1.36 -10.37 -14.86
C ALA A 121 -1.31 -11.73 -14.14
N ARG A 122 -0.23 -12.49 -14.32
CA ARG A 122 -0.01 -13.77 -13.61
C ARG A 122 0.01 -13.58 -12.09
N PHE A 123 0.77 -12.58 -11.61
CA PHE A 123 0.82 -12.26 -10.17
C PHE A 123 -0.55 -11.87 -9.62
N ARG A 124 -1.31 -11.07 -10.36
CA ARG A 124 -2.68 -10.68 -9.99
C ARG A 124 -3.63 -11.86 -10.00
N SER A 125 -3.53 -12.77 -10.98
CA SER A 125 -4.36 -13.99 -11.03
C SER A 125 -4.12 -14.87 -9.81
N ALA A 126 -2.85 -15.22 -9.55
CA ALA A 126 -2.50 -16.06 -8.41
C ALA A 126 -2.95 -15.44 -7.07
N ARG A 127 -2.75 -14.13 -6.90
CA ARG A 127 -3.22 -13.40 -5.71
C ARG A 127 -4.74 -13.36 -5.62
N ASN A 128 -5.44 -13.19 -6.74
CA ASN A 128 -6.89 -13.22 -6.75
C ASN A 128 -7.42 -14.60 -6.38
N GLU A 129 -6.81 -15.68 -6.89
CA GLU A 129 -7.15 -17.06 -6.53
C GLU A 129 -6.98 -17.31 -5.02
N GLU A 130 -5.86 -16.86 -4.44
CA GLU A 130 -5.61 -16.93 -2.99
C GLU A 130 -6.66 -16.11 -2.20
N LEU A 131 -6.99 -14.91 -2.66
CA LEU A 131 -8.03 -14.09 -2.00
C LEU A 131 -9.42 -14.74 -2.11
N GLN A 132 -9.73 -15.38 -3.24
CA GLN A 132 -11.02 -16.06 -3.40
C GLN A 132 -11.10 -17.31 -2.52
N SER A 133 -10.01 -18.06 -2.36
CA SER A 133 -10.00 -19.22 -1.46
C SER A 133 -10.17 -18.80 0.00
N VAL A 134 -9.51 -17.72 0.44
CA VAL A 134 -9.70 -17.16 1.79
C VAL A 134 -11.14 -16.71 2.01
N LYS A 135 -11.74 -16.00 1.03
CA LYS A 135 -13.15 -15.58 1.12
C LYS A 135 -14.11 -16.76 1.16
N ALA A 136 -13.86 -17.80 0.36
CA ALA A 136 -14.68 -19.00 0.32
C ALA A 136 -14.61 -19.78 1.64
N ALA A 137 -13.42 -19.93 2.22
CA ALA A 137 -13.23 -20.55 3.52
C ALA A 137 -13.94 -19.75 4.63
N ALA A 138 -13.71 -18.43 4.70
CA ALA A 138 -14.37 -17.57 5.68
C ALA A 138 -15.90 -17.58 5.56
N ARG A 139 -16.44 -17.71 4.34
CA ARG A 139 -17.89 -17.88 4.14
C ARG A 139 -18.40 -19.19 4.73
N GLN A 140 -17.64 -20.27 4.64
CA GLN A 140 -18.02 -21.58 5.20
C GLN A 140 -17.96 -21.59 6.73
N GLU A 141 -17.08 -20.79 7.35
CA GLU A 141 -16.98 -20.67 8.81
C GLU A 141 -18.27 -20.15 9.48
N ILE A 142 -19.11 -19.40 8.76
CA ILE A 142 -20.38 -18.89 9.30
C ILE A 142 -21.40 -20.00 9.51
N GLY A 143 -21.44 -21.00 8.63
CA GLY A 143 -22.44 -22.08 8.69
C GLY A 143 -23.89 -21.58 8.57
N ASP A 144 -24.81 -22.33 9.15
CA ASP A 144 -26.22 -21.96 9.25
C ASP A 144 -26.43 -20.99 10.43
N LEU A 145 -27.12 -19.88 10.17
CA LEU A 145 -27.45 -18.90 11.22
C LEU A 145 -28.69 -19.34 11.98
N SER A 146 -28.58 -19.41 13.31
CA SER A 146 -29.74 -19.50 14.20
C SER A 146 -30.52 -18.20 14.26
N ASP A 147 -31.80 -18.27 14.66
CA ASP A 147 -32.64 -17.09 14.93
C ASP A 147 -31.97 -16.12 15.90
N ARG A 148 -31.26 -16.63 16.92
CA ARG A 148 -30.55 -15.80 17.88
C ARG A 148 -29.39 -15.04 17.23
N GLU A 149 -28.63 -15.67 16.35
CA GLU A 149 -27.51 -15.01 15.66
C GLU A 149 -28.00 -13.97 14.67
N LEU A 150 -29.04 -14.29 13.88
CA LEU A 150 -29.68 -13.32 12.98
C LEU A 150 -30.28 -12.15 13.77
N PHE A 151 -30.92 -12.41 14.91
CA PHE A 151 -31.44 -11.38 15.79
C PHE A 151 -30.34 -10.41 16.26
N MET A 152 -29.21 -10.92 16.73
CA MET A 152 -28.08 -10.11 17.19
C MET A 152 -27.41 -9.35 16.06
N ALA A 153 -27.22 -9.99 14.90
CA ALA A 153 -26.66 -9.37 13.70
C ALA A 153 -27.54 -8.21 13.22
N GLY A 154 -28.87 -8.41 13.16
CA GLY A 154 -29.82 -7.39 12.76
C GLY A 154 -29.87 -6.18 13.70
N ILE A 155 -29.73 -6.38 15.02
CA ILE A 155 -29.60 -5.27 15.98
C ILE A 155 -28.36 -4.42 15.66
N ALA A 156 -27.20 -5.07 15.52
CA ALA A 156 -25.95 -4.38 15.22
C ALA A 156 -25.99 -3.69 13.86
N LEU A 157 -26.56 -4.35 12.85
CA LEU A 157 -26.71 -3.83 11.50
C LEU A 157 -27.62 -2.60 11.47
N TYR A 158 -28.80 -2.65 12.10
CA TYR A 158 -29.67 -1.48 12.22
C TYR A 158 -28.99 -0.37 13.01
N TRP A 159 -28.27 -0.69 14.09
CA TRP A 159 -27.59 0.36 14.84
C TRP A 159 -26.42 0.99 14.07
N ALA A 160 -25.79 0.28 13.15
CA ALA A 160 -24.75 0.84 12.28
C ALA A 160 -25.36 1.73 11.17
N GLU A 161 -26.30 1.19 10.39
CA GLU A 161 -26.77 1.77 9.12
C GLU A 161 -28.15 2.44 9.21
N GLY A 162 -28.95 2.08 10.22
CA GLY A 162 -30.30 2.58 10.43
C GLY A 162 -30.36 4.01 10.96
N ALA A 163 -31.47 4.68 10.66
CA ALA A 163 -31.77 6.00 11.17
C ALA A 163 -31.96 5.97 12.68
N LYS A 164 -31.38 6.96 13.37
CA LYS A 164 -31.47 7.12 14.82
C LYS A 164 -32.34 8.31 15.15
N SER A 165 -33.29 8.12 16.06
CA SER A 165 -34.04 9.19 16.69
C SER A 165 -33.08 10.10 17.45
N LYS A 166 -33.33 11.41 17.41
CA LYS A 166 -32.50 12.40 18.10
C LYS A 166 -33.32 13.05 19.22
N PRO A 167 -32.74 13.36 20.39
CA PRO A 167 -33.50 13.97 21.49
C PRO A 167 -34.24 15.26 21.09
N TYR A 168 -33.62 16.07 20.22
CA TYR A 168 -34.18 17.32 19.69
C TYR A 168 -35.14 17.14 18.51
N ALA A 169 -35.32 15.91 17.99
CA ALA A 169 -36.18 15.59 16.86
C ALA A 169 -36.64 14.13 16.98
N ARG A 170 -37.40 13.84 18.04
CA ARG A 170 -37.87 12.49 18.36
C ARG A 170 -38.88 12.04 17.30
N ARG A 171 -38.46 11.09 16.46
CA ARG A 171 -39.29 10.53 15.37
C ARG A 171 -39.58 9.06 15.58
N GLU A 172 -38.66 8.31 16.20
CA GLU A 172 -38.83 6.87 16.50
C GLU A 172 -39.27 6.05 15.29
N ARG A 173 -38.65 6.34 14.14
CA ARG A 173 -38.95 5.66 12.88
C ARG A 173 -37.88 4.65 12.55
N ALA A 174 -38.29 3.42 12.29
CA ALA A 174 -37.43 2.40 11.70
C ALA A 174 -37.27 2.72 10.21
N VAL A 175 -36.12 3.29 9.88
CA VAL A 175 -35.73 3.62 8.50
C VAL A 175 -34.34 3.07 8.29
N PHE A 176 -34.18 2.24 7.28
CA PHE A 176 -32.93 1.60 6.94
C PHE A 176 -32.57 1.93 5.49
N ILE A 177 -31.29 2.19 5.22
CA ILE A 177 -30.82 2.54 3.90
C ILE A 177 -29.47 1.89 3.62
N ASN A 178 -29.35 1.19 2.50
CA ASN A 178 -28.07 0.67 2.06
C ASN A 178 -28.03 0.47 0.53
N SER A 179 -26.83 0.41 -0.06
CA SER A 179 -26.63 0.09 -1.49
C SER A 179 -26.19 -1.35 -1.72
N ASP A 180 -25.82 -2.08 -0.68
CA ASP A 180 -25.43 -3.49 -0.77
C ASP A 180 -26.69 -4.38 -0.71
N PRO A 181 -26.91 -5.25 -1.72
CA PRO A 181 -28.09 -6.13 -1.76
C PRO A 181 -28.08 -7.19 -0.66
N GLY A 182 -26.91 -7.69 -0.24
CA GLY A 182 -26.79 -8.66 0.84
C GLY A 182 -27.16 -8.05 2.20
N VAL A 183 -26.79 -6.79 2.43
CA VAL A 183 -27.22 -6.03 3.62
C VAL A 183 -28.73 -5.83 3.62
N ILE A 184 -29.33 -5.49 2.48
CA ILE A 184 -30.79 -5.33 2.34
C ILE A 184 -31.52 -6.64 2.61
N LEU A 185 -31.09 -7.75 2.00
CA LEU A 185 -31.66 -9.08 2.21
C LEU A 185 -31.57 -9.50 3.67
N THR A 186 -30.42 -9.29 4.30
CA THR A 186 -30.23 -9.59 5.73
C THR A 186 -31.17 -8.79 6.62
N TYR A 187 -31.38 -7.50 6.29
CA TYR A 187 -32.30 -6.65 7.01
C TYR A 187 -33.77 -7.10 6.85
N LEU A 188 -34.19 -7.48 5.64
CA LEU A 188 -35.53 -8.01 5.38
C LEU A 188 -35.77 -9.32 6.13
N ALA A 189 -34.83 -10.27 6.08
CA ALA A 189 -34.90 -11.51 6.83
C ALA A 189 -34.98 -11.27 8.36
N TRP A 190 -34.28 -10.26 8.87
CA TRP A 190 -34.39 -9.88 10.27
C TRP A 190 -35.76 -9.27 10.62
N LEU A 191 -36.35 -8.45 9.75
CA LEU A 191 -37.71 -7.93 9.96
C LEU A 191 -38.75 -9.05 9.96
N ASP A 192 -38.59 -10.05 9.09
CA ASP A 192 -39.42 -11.25 9.06
C ASP A 192 -39.31 -12.05 10.37
N LEU A 193 -38.07 -12.29 10.85
CA LEU A 193 -37.82 -12.91 12.16
C LEU A 193 -38.50 -12.16 13.32
N LEU A 194 -38.59 -10.82 13.24
CA LEU A 194 -39.28 -9.99 14.24
C LEU A 194 -40.81 -9.98 14.09
N GLY A 195 -41.36 -10.66 13.09
CA GLY A 195 -42.80 -10.71 12.80
C GLY A 195 -43.35 -9.40 12.23
N VAL A 196 -42.54 -8.64 11.49
CA VAL A 196 -43.01 -7.40 10.84
C VAL A 196 -43.76 -7.75 9.55
N GLU A 197 -45.07 -7.52 9.55
CA GLU A 197 -45.92 -7.73 8.37
C GLU A 197 -45.43 -6.95 7.13
N GLU A 198 -45.46 -7.59 5.96
CA GLU A 198 -45.07 -6.99 4.67
C GLU A 198 -45.84 -5.70 4.35
N ASN A 199 -47.13 -5.62 4.72
CA ASN A 199 -47.96 -4.43 4.51
C ASN A 199 -47.48 -3.19 5.30
N ARG A 200 -46.59 -3.37 6.27
CA ARG A 200 -45.96 -2.28 7.02
C ARG A 200 -44.67 -1.81 6.36
N LEU A 201 -44.14 -2.55 5.40
CA LEU A 201 -42.91 -2.22 4.71
C LEU A 201 -43.17 -1.23 3.58
N GLY A 202 -42.39 -0.18 3.54
CA GLY A 202 -42.37 0.80 2.47
C GLY A 202 -40.99 0.85 1.82
N TYR A 203 -40.98 0.87 0.50
CA TYR A 203 -39.74 0.84 -0.30
C TYR A 203 -39.60 2.14 -1.08
N ARG A 204 -38.37 2.64 -1.17
CA ARG A 204 -38.05 3.82 -1.99
C ARG A 204 -36.61 3.78 -2.44
N VAL A 205 -36.37 4.07 -3.71
CA VAL A 205 -35.01 4.19 -4.24
C VAL A 205 -34.47 5.59 -4.00
N LEU A 206 -33.26 5.69 -3.44
CA LEU A 206 -32.46 6.91 -3.37
C LEU A 206 -31.34 6.83 -4.41
N ILE A 207 -31.47 7.59 -5.49
CA ILE A 207 -30.58 7.48 -6.65
C ILE A 207 -30.20 8.85 -7.18
N HIS A 208 -29.08 8.93 -7.88
CA HIS A 208 -28.65 10.14 -8.55
C HIS A 208 -29.53 10.44 -9.77
N GLU A 209 -29.83 11.71 -10.03
CA GLU A 209 -30.73 12.12 -11.14
C GLU A 209 -30.24 11.74 -12.54
N SER A 210 -28.93 11.53 -12.69
CA SER A 210 -28.29 11.13 -13.95
C SER A 210 -28.31 9.63 -14.22
N ALA A 211 -28.88 8.81 -13.32
CA ALA A 211 -28.87 7.36 -13.43
C ALA A 211 -30.24 6.82 -13.86
N ASP A 212 -30.26 5.58 -14.34
CA ASP A 212 -31.49 4.91 -14.77
C ASP A 212 -32.34 4.49 -13.56
N VAL A 213 -33.42 5.23 -13.34
CA VAL A 213 -34.35 5.02 -12.22
C VAL A 213 -35.17 3.74 -12.42
N ASP A 214 -35.56 3.42 -13.65
CA ASP A 214 -36.42 2.27 -13.95
C ASP A 214 -35.63 0.96 -13.87
N ALA A 215 -34.36 0.96 -14.29
CA ALA A 215 -33.45 -0.14 -14.04
C ALA A 215 -33.22 -0.36 -12.54
N ALA A 216 -33.01 0.72 -11.77
CA ALA A 216 -32.83 0.61 -10.32
C ALA A 216 -34.07 0.10 -9.60
N LEU A 217 -35.27 0.53 -9.98
CA LEU A 217 -36.52 0.02 -9.43
C LEU A 217 -36.68 -1.47 -9.68
N ARG A 218 -36.46 -1.94 -10.92
CA ARG A 218 -36.51 -3.37 -11.26
C ARG A 218 -35.47 -4.19 -10.49
N TYR A 219 -34.24 -3.68 -10.39
CA TYR A 219 -33.17 -4.33 -9.63
C TYR A 219 -33.56 -4.50 -8.16
N TRP A 220 -34.03 -3.44 -7.49
CA TRP A 220 -34.39 -3.53 -6.07
C TRP A 220 -35.68 -4.32 -5.83
N ALA A 221 -36.61 -4.32 -6.78
CA ALA A 221 -37.81 -5.16 -6.75
C ALA A 221 -37.43 -6.64 -6.79
N ASP A 222 -36.49 -7.03 -7.66
CA ASP A 222 -35.95 -8.39 -7.73
C ASP A 222 -35.23 -8.79 -6.44
N VAL A 223 -34.32 -7.94 -5.93
CA VAL A 223 -33.59 -8.18 -4.67
C VAL A 223 -34.55 -8.34 -3.49
N ALA A 224 -35.59 -7.51 -3.37
CA ALA A 224 -36.53 -7.55 -2.26
C ALA A 224 -37.69 -8.53 -2.49
N ALA A 225 -37.77 -9.18 -3.65
CA ALA A 225 -38.87 -10.05 -4.09
C ALA A 225 -40.26 -9.40 -3.98
N VAL A 226 -40.39 -8.14 -4.41
CA VAL A 226 -41.65 -7.37 -4.39
C VAL A 226 -41.96 -6.76 -5.76
N ASP A 227 -43.23 -6.41 -6.01
CA ASP A 227 -43.62 -5.70 -7.24
C ASP A 227 -43.14 -4.24 -7.24
N THR A 228 -42.67 -3.73 -8.38
CA THR A 228 -42.27 -2.32 -8.53
C THR A 228 -43.36 -1.31 -8.12
N ALA A 229 -44.63 -1.68 -8.18
CA ALA A 229 -45.78 -0.86 -7.80
C ALA A 229 -45.83 -0.53 -6.30
N VAL A 230 -45.14 -1.29 -5.44
CA VAL A 230 -45.10 -1.01 -3.99
C VAL A 230 -44.10 0.11 -3.65
N PHE A 231 -43.25 0.52 -4.60
CA PHE A 231 -42.26 1.55 -4.37
C PHE A 231 -42.90 2.94 -4.34
N ALA A 232 -42.54 3.71 -3.33
CA ALA A 232 -42.80 5.14 -3.29
C ALA A 232 -41.92 5.88 -4.31
N LYS A 233 -42.33 7.12 -4.64
CA LYS A 233 -41.59 8.00 -5.56
C LYS A 233 -40.10 8.06 -5.19
N PRO A 234 -39.18 7.74 -6.13
CA PRO A 234 -37.75 7.79 -5.89
C PRO A 234 -37.29 9.17 -5.42
N THR A 235 -36.27 9.18 -4.57
CA THR A 235 -35.60 10.43 -4.18
C THR A 235 -34.39 10.65 -5.07
N LEU A 236 -34.43 11.72 -5.87
CA LEU A 236 -33.35 12.07 -6.78
C LEU A 236 -32.33 12.98 -6.08
N LYS A 237 -31.09 12.52 -5.99
CA LYS A 237 -29.94 13.34 -5.57
C LYS A 237 -29.43 14.13 -6.78
N LYS A 238 -29.41 15.44 -6.64
CA LYS A 238 -28.87 16.36 -7.65
C LYS A 238 -27.37 16.15 -7.83
N HIS A 239 -26.90 16.35 -9.06
CA HIS A 239 -25.50 16.30 -9.38
C HIS A 239 -24.71 17.43 -8.71
N ASN A 240 -23.63 17.07 -8.01
CA ASN A 240 -22.61 18.03 -7.63
C ASN A 240 -21.41 17.86 -8.59
N PRO A 241 -21.22 18.77 -9.56
CA PRO A 241 -20.20 18.64 -10.60
C PRO A 241 -18.76 18.65 -10.07
N VAL A 242 -18.54 18.98 -8.78
CA VAL A 242 -17.21 19.00 -8.15
C VAL A 242 -16.71 17.59 -7.79
N THR A 243 -17.58 16.59 -7.68
CA THR A 243 -17.18 15.23 -7.29
C THR A 243 -17.06 14.30 -8.50
N VAL A 244 -15.84 13.86 -8.82
CA VAL A 244 -15.62 12.79 -9.80
C VAL A 244 -16.09 11.47 -9.18
N ARG A 245 -17.29 11.06 -9.58
CA ARG A 245 -17.93 9.84 -9.12
C ARG A 245 -17.40 8.64 -9.89
N LYS A 246 -17.02 7.57 -9.18
CA LYS A 246 -16.50 6.33 -9.77
C LYS A 246 -17.56 5.25 -10.04
N ASN A 247 -18.72 5.34 -9.36
CA ASN A 247 -19.81 4.37 -9.50
C ASN A 247 -20.86 4.88 -10.50
N THR A 248 -20.52 5.04 -11.77
CA THR A 248 -21.42 5.64 -12.78
C THR A 248 -21.79 4.70 -13.93
N GLY A 249 -21.40 3.43 -13.86
CA GLY A 249 -21.76 2.42 -14.85
C GLY A 249 -23.16 1.85 -14.66
N ASP A 250 -23.54 0.95 -15.56
CA ASP A 250 -24.87 0.32 -15.65
C ASP A 250 -25.26 -0.47 -14.39
N ASP A 251 -24.27 -0.92 -13.62
CA ASP A 251 -24.46 -1.64 -12.35
C ASP A 251 -24.82 -0.71 -11.17
N TYR A 252 -24.98 0.60 -11.39
CA TYR A 252 -25.36 1.53 -10.34
C TYR A 252 -26.88 1.65 -10.18
N HIS A 253 -27.40 1.07 -9.10
CA HIS A 253 -28.83 1.09 -8.79
C HIS A 253 -29.21 1.98 -7.59
N GLY A 254 -28.31 2.83 -7.11
CA GLY A 254 -28.59 3.68 -5.93
C GLY A 254 -28.61 2.92 -4.62
N CYS A 255 -29.33 3.46 -3.64
CA CYS A 255 -29.58 2.81 -2.35
C CYS A 255 -31.07 2.50 -2.23
N LEU A 256 -31.40 1.35 -1.64
CA LEU A 256 -32.76 1.06 -1.22
C LEU A 256 -33.01 1.65 0.16
N VAL A 257 -34.12 2.36 0.31
CA VAL A 257 -34.65 2.80 1.59
C VAL A 257 -35.83 1.91 1.95
N ILE A 258 -35.74 1.24 3.10
CA ILE A 258 -36.82 0.48 3.71
C ILE A 258 -37.34 1.26 4.92
N THR A 259 -38.65 1.42 4.99
CA THR A 259 -39.32 2.04 6.14
C THR A 259 -40.35 1.09 6.72
N VAL A 260 -40.48 1.06 8.05
CA VAL A 260 -41.57 0.33 8.71
C VAL A 260 -42.64 1.31 9.19
N ALA A 261 -43.88 1.09 8.79
CA ALA A 261 -45.03 1.87 9.26
C ALA A 261 -45.35 1.53 10.73
N ARG A 262 -45.81 2.55 11.49
CA ARG A 262 -46.15 2.40 12.92
C ARG A 262 -45.01 1.77 13.74
N SER A 263 -43.78 2.22 13.51
CA SER A 263 -42.55 1.56 14.01
C SER A 263 -42.02 2.10 15.35
N ALA A 264 -42.77 2.93 16.08
CA ALA A 264 -42.25 3.53 17.31
C ALA A 264 -41.84 2.48 18.34
N ASP A 265 -42.71 1.47 18.57
CA ASP A 265 -42.39 0.33 19.44
C ASP A 265 -41.15 -0.43 18.96
N LEU A 266 -41.13 -0.83 17.68
CA LEU A 266 -40.00 -1.51 17.07
C LEU A 266 -38.68 -0.73 17.25
N TYR A 267 -38.68 0.56 16.93
CA TYR A 267 -37.50 1.41 17.08
C TYR A 267 -37.00 1.44 18.52
N ASN A 268 -37.89 1.64 19.49
CA ASN A 268 -37.53 1.68 20.91
C ASN A 268 -36.99 0.33 21.40
N ARG A 269 -37.55 -0.79 20.92
CA ARG A 269 -37.02 -2.14 21.19
C ARG A 269 -35.61 -2.30 20.63
N ILE A 270 -35.36 -1.86 19.39
CA ILE A 270 -34.03 -1.92 18.77
C ILE A 270 -33.00 -1.12 19.56
N GLU A 271 -33.36 0.11 19.95
CA GLU A 271 -32.51 0.95 20.79
C GLU A 271 -32.22 0.29 22.14
N GLY A 272 -33.24 -0.26 22.80
CA GLY A 272 -33.08 -0.99 24.06
C GLY A 272 -32.17 -2.22 23.92
N TRP A 273 -32.34 -3.02 22.88
CA TRP A 273 -31.48 -4.18 22.61
C TRP A 273 -30.03 -3.78 22.39
N TRP A 274 -29.77 -2.73 21.61
CA TRP A 274 -28.41 -2.23 21.40
C TRP A 274 -27.75 -1.82 22.71
N TYR A 275 -28.45 -1.07 23.57
CA TYR A 275 -27.89 -0.70 24.88
C TYR A 275 -27.67 -1.90 25.81
N GLY A 276 -28.49 -2.95 25.68
CA GLY A 276 -28.23 -4.24 26.32
C GLY A 276 -26.90 -4.87 25.87
N ILE A 277 -26.62 -4.88 24.56
CA ILE A 277 -25.33 -5.33 24.00
C ILE A 277 -24.17 -4.48 24.54
N VAL A 278 -24.33 -3.15 24.55
CA VAL A 278 -23.32 -2.22 25.07
C VAL A 278 -23.02 -2.49 26.55
N ALA A 279 -24.02 -2.77 27.38
CA ALA A 279 -23.82 -3.11 28.79
C ALA A 279 -22.95 -4.36 28.95
N GLN A 280 -23.27 -5.42 28.21
CA GLN A 280 -22.50 -6.68 28.21
C GLN A 280 -21.08 -6.50 27.67
N ALA A 281 -20.91 -5.68 26.63
CA ALA A 281 -19.59 -5.35 26.10
C ALA A 281 -18.72 -4.62 27.13
N LYS A 282 -19.31 -3.69 27.92
CA LYS A 282 -18.61 -2.99 29.00
C LYS A 282 -18.19 -3.94 30.12
N GLU A 283 -19.02 -4.93 30.46
CA GLU A 283 -18.68 -5.94 31.46
C GLU A 283 -17.48 -6.79 31.04
N ARG A 284 -17.36 -7.14 29.76
CA ARG A 284 -16.22 -7.92 29.24
C ARG A 284 -14.88 -7.17 29.22
N LEU A 285 -14.92 -5.84 29.19
CA LEU A 285 -13.72 -5.00 29.20
C LEU A 285 -13.23 -4.68 30.62
N ARG A 286 -14.00 -5.04 31.65
CA ARG A 286 -13.63 -4.91 33.05
C ARG A 286 -12.98 -6.20 33.54
#